data_AF-A0A1F9APZ0-F1
#
_entry.id   AF-A0A1F9APZ0-F1
#
_cell.length_a   1.000
_cell.length_b   1.000
_cell.length_c   1.000
_cell.angle_alpha   90.00
_cell.angle_beta   90.00
_cell.angle_gamma   90.00
#
_symmetry.space_group_name_H-M   'P 1'
#
loop_
_entity.id
_entity.type
_entity.pdbx_description
1 polymer ?
#
loop_
_entity_poly.entity_id
_entity_poly.type
_entity_poly.pdbx_seq_one_letter_code
_entity_poly.pdbx_strand_id
1 'polypeptide(L)'
;MSSGSSDTVAPSPAAGILKVMRLVLPWIGSALLLYWVGRHVDLVQVRQVFRQIPLSTFALLWFPPEALIFVLNVLSFKLLLDWFIKPISFRELWGPVAATYLLGMINPLLGLGGVLVYLNRKKGTAAIDLGGAMLFLAAVDMFFFLILIAIGLFYLDELPQGEVPAAAVRFLSVSTLLGIGFYAYFYLFWIRKFDFGVLGFQRQVKAFAPFTVARLWHYGLYLLVRTVFFLNFFVRQYLVMRYCFQVDFPFGRYFGLVPLANALGALPVSVAGYGSTQVVWLEFFREYVNEPLLVALTLTLNSAYTMNALIIGLIGLAKIAWDVHQAHKGAAI
;
A
#
# COMPACT_ATOMS: atom_id res chain seq x y z
N MET A 1 46.86 21.81 8.44
CA MET A 1 46.65 21.49 7.02
C MET A 1 47.01 20.03 6.79
N SER A 2 46.01 19.15 6.71
CA SER A 2 46.16 17.83 6.09
C SER A 2 44.82 17.50 5.42
N SER A 3 44.79 17.66 4.11
CA SER A 3 43.66 17.32 3.24
C SER A 3 43.58 15.80 3.12
N GLY A 4 42.57 15.19 3.75
CA GLY A 4 42.21 13.80 3.51
C GLY A 4 41.56 13.68 2.14
N SER A 5 42.26 13.05 1.19
CA SER A 5 41.73 12.65 -0.11
C SER A 5 40.60 11.64 0.09
N SER A 6 39.38 12.01 -0.29
CA SER A 6 38.26 11.10 -0.38
C SER A 6 38.48 10.14 -1.55
N ASP A 7 39.07 8.97 -1.27
CA ASP A 7 39.13 7.87 -2.23
C ASP A 7 37.70 7.42 -2.54
N THR A 8 37.21 7.85 -3.70
CA THR A 8 35.95 7.39 -4.28
C THR A 8 36.21 6.00 -4.84
N VAL A 9 36.02 4.98 -4.01
CA VAL A 9 36.05 3.58 -4.44
C VAL A 9 35.03 3.41 -5.55
N ALA A 10 35.49 3.18 -6.79
CA ALA A 10 34.63 2.92 -7.93
C ALA A 10 33.72 1.72 -7.61
N PRO A 11 32.40 1.81 -7.84
CA PRO A 11 31.48 0.73 -7.51
C PRO A 11 31.88 -0.53 -8.29
N SER A 12 31.98 -1.67 -7.60
CA SER A 12 32.36 -2.93 -8.23
C SER A 12 31.36 -3.31 -9.34
N PRO A 13 31.81 -3.88 -10.47
CA PRO A 13 30.91 -4.32 -11.55
C PRO A 13 29.79 -5.25 -11.05
N ALA A 14 30.07 -6.07 -10.05
CA ALA A 14 29.11 -6.96 -9.40
C ALA A 14 27.99 -6.19 -8.66
N ALA A 15 28.31 -5.05 -8.02
CA ALA A 15 27.31 -4.19 -7.39
C ALA A 15 26.40 -3.53 -8.44
N GLY A 16 26.95 -3.19 -9.62
CA GLY A 16 26.18 -2.70 -10.76
C GLY A 16 25.21 -3.75 -11.32
N ILE A 17 25.70 -4.98 -11.53
CA ILE A 17 24.88 -6.10 -12.02
C ILE A 17 23.76 -6.43 -11.04
N LEU A 18 24.05 -6.52 -9.74
CA LEU A 18 23.03 -6.80 -8.72
C LEU A 18 21.95 -5.71 -8.66
N LYS A 19 22.33 -4.44 -8.87
CA LYS A 19 21.40 -3.31 -8.92
C LYS A 19 20.49 -3.38 -10.15
N VAL A 20 21.04 -3.72 -11.32
CA VAL A 20 20.27 -3.91 -12.55
C VAL A 20 19.33 -5.12 -12.42
N MET A 21 19.82 -6.24 -11.89
CA MET A 21 19.00 -7.43 -11.66
C MET A 21 17.80 -7.13 -10.74
N ARG A 22 18.01 -6.40 -9.63
CA ARG A 22 16.91 -6.01 -8.74
C ARG A 22 15.88 -5.09 -9.40
N LEU A 23 16.29 -4.30 -10.40
CA LEU A 23 15.39 -3.44 -11.16
C LEU A 23 14.60 -4.22 -12.21
N VAL A 24 15.23 -5.18 -12.88
CA VAL A 24 14.64 -5.92 -14.02
C VAL A 24 13.84 -7.15 -13.58
N LEU A 25 14.19 -7.77 -12.45
CA LEU A 25 13.56 -9.01 -11.97
C LEU A 25 12.03 -8.91 -11.80
N PRO A 26 11.46 -7.84 -11.22
CA PRO A 26 10.00 -7.72 -11.12
C PRO A 26 9.31 -7.61 -12.50
N TRP A 27 9.97 -7.00 -13.49
CA TRP A 27 9.43 -6.90 -14.86
C TRP A 27 9.41 -8.27 -15.54
N ILE A 28 10.48 -9.05 -15.38
CA ILE A 28 10.51 -10.43 -15.86
C ILE A 28 9.42 -11.25 -15.17
N GLY A 29 9.26 -11.11 -13.85
CA GLY A 29 8.19 -11.75 -13.08
C GLY A 29 6.81 -11.42 -13.62
N SER A 30 6.50 -10.14 -13.82
CA SER A 30 5.25 -9.71 -14.45
C SER A 30 5.05 -10.29 -15.84
N ALA A 31 6.07 -10.24 -16.70
CA ALA A 31 5.98 -10.75 -18.07
C ALA A 31 5.72 -12.26 -18.10
N LEU A 32 6.41 -13.04 -17.26
CA LEU A 32 6.20 -14.49 -17.14
C LEU A 32 4.82 -14.83 -16.61
N LEU A 33 4.34 -14.13 -15.58
CA LEU A 33 3.01 -14.35 -15.00
C LEU A 33 1.90 -13.96 -15.99
N LEU A 34 2.03 -12.83 -16.70
CA LEU A 34 1.07 -12.44 -17.73
C LEU A 34 1.11 -13.38 -18.94
N TYR A 35 2.28 -13.86 -19.33
CA TYR A 35 2.41 -14.90 -20.35
C TYR A 35 1.69 -16.18 -19.91
N TRP A 36 1.88 -16.62 -18.66
CA TRP A 36 1.15 -17.75 -18.09
C TRP A 36 -0.36 -17.51 -18.15
N VAL A 37 -0.85 -16.37 -17.68
CA VAL A 37 -2.29 -16.02 -17.74
C VAL A 37 -2.81 -16.07 -19.19
N GLY A 38 -2.10 -15.49 -20.15
CA GLY A 38 -2.50 -15.47 -21.56
C GLY A 38 -2.45 -16.84 -22.25
N ARG A 39 -1.77 -17.83 -21.67
CA ARG A 39 -1.79 -19.23 -22.14
C ARG A 39 -2.94 -20.04 -21.55
N HIS A 40 -3.46 -19.65 -20.38
CA HIS A 40 -4.52 -20.37 -19.67
C HIS A 40 -5.91 -19.77 -19.90
N VAL A 41 -5.98 -18.49 -20.25
CA VAL A 41 -7.25 -17.75 -20.41
C VAL A 41 -7.46 -17.33 -21.87
N ASP A 42 -8.71 -17.44 -22.35
CA ASP A 42 -9.09 -17.00 -23.69
C ASP A 42 -9.05 -15.47 -23.82
N LEU A 43 -7.96 -14.96 -24.42
CA LEU A 43 -7.73 -13.53 -24.63
C LEU A 43 -8.76 -12.88 -25.56
N VAL A 44 -9.42 -13.64 -26.44
CA VAL A 44 -10.49 -13.12 -27.30
C VAL A 44 -11.70 -12.75 -26.44
N GLN A 45 -12.05 -13.62 -25.49
CA GLN A 45 -13.12 -13.33 -24.53
C GLN A 45 -12.74 -12.19 -23.58
N VAL A 46 -11.50 -12.11 -23.10
CA VAL A 46 -11.01 -10.97 -22.30
C VAL A 46 -11.21 -9.66 -23.06
N ARG A 47 -10.88 -9.63 -24.35
CA ARG A 47 -11.07 -8.45 -25.21
C ARG A 47 -12.55 -8.10 -25.39
N GLN A 48 -13.44 -9.09 -25.48
CA GLN A 48 -14.88 -8.86 -25.56
C GLN A 48 -15.41 -8.23 -24.28
N VAL A 49 -14.97 -8.70 -23.10
CA VAL A 49 -15.33 -8.11 -21.81
C VAL A 49 -14.95 -6.63 -21.76
N PHE A 50 -13.73 -6.26 -22.18
CA PHE A 50 -13.31 -4.85 -22.19
C PHE A 50 -14.22 -3.94 -23.03
N ARG A 51 -14.80 -4.45 -24.13
CA ARG A 51 -15.71 -3.67 -24.98
C ARG A 51 -17.07 -3.40 -24.33
N GLN A 52 -17.44 -4.17 -23.32
CA GLN A 52 -18.73 -4.08 -22.65
C GLN A 52 -18.69 -3.23 -21.37
N ILE A 53 -17.49 -2.78 -20.96
CA ILE A 53 -17.34 -1.98 -19.73
C ILE A 53 -18.02 -0.61 -19.91
N PRO A 54 -18.99 -0.25 -19.05
CA PRO A 54 -19.60 1.08 -19.08
C PRO A 54 -18.62 2.12 -18.52
N LEU A 55 -17.86 2.76 -19.40
CA LEU A 55 -16.77 3.69 -19.04
C LEU A 55 -17.23 4.87 -18.18
N SER A 56 -18.44 5.39 -18.39
CA SER A 56 -19.01 6.49 -17.60
C SER A 56 -19.27 6.07 -16.16
N THR A 57 -19.94 4.92 -15.96
CA THR A 57 -20.17 4.32 -14.64
C THR A 57 -18.85 3.97 -13.97
N PHE A 58 -17.90 3.40 -14.73
CA PHE A 58 -16.56 3.10 -14.21
C PHE A 58 -15.86 4.36 -13.71
N ALA A 59 -15.82 5.44 -14.51
CA ALA A 59 -15.20 6.69 -14.11
C ALA A 59 -15.83 7.29 -12.84
N LEU A 60 -17.17 7.28 -12.75
CA LEU A 60 -17.90 7.76 -11.58
C LEU A 60 -17.61 6.94 -10.32
N LEU A 61 -17.49 5.62 -10.45
CA LEU A 61 -17.16 4.74 -9.33
C LEU A 61 -15.65 4.78 -8.99
N TRP A 62 -14.79 5.16 -9.94
CA TRP A 62 -13.34 5.08 -9.74
C TRP A 62 -12.73 6.37 -9.18
N PHE A 63 -12.93 7.50 -9.86
CA PHE A 63 -12.16 8.73 -9.60
C PHE A 63 -12.58 9.47 -8.33
N PRO A 64 -13.88 9.69 -8.02
CA PRO A 64 -14.26 10.38 -6.79
C PRO A 64 -13.84 9.63 -5.51
N PRO A 65 -14.03 8.29 -5.40
CA PRO A 65 -13.51 7.56 -4.24
C PRO A 65 -11.98 7.58 -4.16
N GLU A 66 -11.27 7.56 -5.30
CA GLU A 66 -9.80 7.71 -5.27
C GLU A 66 -9.38 9.09 -4.73
N ALA A 67 -10.07 10.16 -5.10
CA ALA A 67 -9.78 11.48 -4.56
C ALA A 67 -9.96 11.52 -3.03
N LEU A 68 -10.97 10.82 -2.50
CA LEU A 68 -11.15 10.66 -1.06
C LEU A 68 -10.02 9.85 -0.42
N ILE A 69 -9.62 8.71 -1.03
CA ILE A 69 -8.47 7.91 -0.59
C ILE A 69 -7.20 8.76 -0.52
N PHE A 70 -6.95 9.60 -1.53
CA PHE A 70 -5.83 10.52 -1.53
C PHE A 70 -5.91 11.53 -0.39
N VAL A 71 -7.06 12.17 -0.18
CA VAL A 71 -7.27 13.12 0.93
C VAL A 71 -7.04 12.44 2.28
N LEU A 72 -7.58 11.24 2.48
CA LEU A 72 -7.39 10.46 3.70
C LEU A 72 -5.92 10.09 3.91
N ASN A 73 -5.19 9.77 2.84
CA ASN A 73 -3.76 9.51 2.91
C ASN A 73 -2.98 10.76 3.37
N VAL A 74 -3.24 11.93 2.76
CA VAL A 74 -2.63 13.20 3.20
C VAL A 74 -2.98 13.51 4.66
N LEU A 75 -4.24 13.26 5.06
CA LEU A 75 -4.69 13.43 6.44
C LEU A 75 -3.95 12.50 7.41
N SER A 76 -3.73 11.24 7.04
CA SER A 76 -2.93 10.29 7.83
C SER A 76 -1.52 10.80 8.10
N PHE A 77 -0.83 11.30 7.07
CA PHE A 77 0.48 11.94 7.24
C PHE A 77 0.40 13.18 8.14
N LYS A 78 -0.62 14.02 7.93
CA LYS A 78 -0.82 15.24 8.72
C LYS A 78 -0.99 14.94 10.19
N LEU A 79 -1.89 14.02 10.54
CA LEU A 79 -2.16 13.63 11.93
C LEU A 79 -0.89 13.14 12.62
N LEU A 80 -0.13 12.25 11.99
CA LEU A 80 1.10 11.75 12.57
C LEU A 80 2.14 12.85 12.81
N LEU A 81 2.33 13.73 11.82
CA LEU A 81 3.30 14.81 11.95
C LEU A 81 2.88 15.80 13.02
N ASP A 82 1.59 16.16 13.09
CA ASP A 82 1.05 17.03 14.13
C ASP A 82 1.25 16.42 15.53
N TRP A 83 1.06 15.11 15.69
CA TRP A 83 1.15 14.43 16.99
C TRP A 83 2.58 14.23 17.48
N PHE A 84 3.50 13.86 16.60
CA PHE A 84 4.81 13.35 17.01
C PHE A 84 5.99 14.21 16.59
N ILE A 85 5.80 15.14 15.64
CA ILE A 85 6.89 15.92 15.04
C ILE A 85 6.66 17.41 15.19
N LYS A 86 5.76 17.97 14.39
CA LYS A 86 5.33 19.37 14.45
C LYS A 86 4.09 19.61 13.60
N PRO A 87 3.27 20.62 13.98
CA PRO A 87 2.11 21.01 13.20
C PRO A 87 2.47 21.33 11.75
N ILE A 88 1.72 20.76 10.82
CA ILE A 88 1.88 21.00 9.39
C ILE A 88 0.53 21.14 8.69
N SER A 89 0.45 22.09 7.77
CA SER A 89 -0.78 22.33 7.02
C SER A 89 -1.00 21.27 5.93
N PHE A 90 -2.26 20.97 5.63
CA PHE A 90 -2.61 20.08 4.53
C PHE A 90 -2.03 20.57 3.19
N ARG A 91 -2.03 21.90 2.98
CA ARG A 91 -1.50 22.57 1.78
C ARG A 91 -0.01 22.34 1.56
N GLU A 92 0.75 22.15 2.63
CA GLU A 92 2.19 21.84 2.57
C GLU A 92 2.47 20.36 2.30
N LEU A 93 1.56 19.47 2.70
CA LEU A 93 1.75 18.03 2.61
C LEU A 93 1.25 17.38 1.34
N TRP A 94 0.15 17.86 0.77
CA TRP A 94 -0.50 17.13 -0.32
C TRP A 94 0.41 16.92 -1.54
N GLY A 95 1.26 17.90 -1.89
CA GLY A 95 2.20 17.79 -3.01
C GLY A 95 3.24 16.68 -2.80
N PRO A 96 4.03 16.73 -1.71
CA PRO A 96 4.95 15.66 -1.31
C PRO A 96 4.30 14.28 -1.23
N VAL A 97 3.13 14.19 -0.58
CA VAL A 97 2.38 12.93 -0.45
C VAL A 97 1.93 12.45 -1.82
N ALA A 98 1.43 13.32 -2.70
CA ALA A 98 1.06 12.96 -4.06
C ALA A 98 2.25 12.42 -4.86
N ALA A 99 3.42 13.07 -4.76
CA ALA A 99 4.64 12.60 -5.44
C ALA A 99 5.08 11.19 -5.00
N THR A 100 4.67 10.73 -3.80
CA THR A 100 4.92 9.34 -3.39
C THR A 100 4.23 8.31 -4.25
N TYR A 101 3.14 8.65 -4.94
CA TYR A 101 2.42 7.73 -5.81
C TYR A 101 3.28 7.36 -7.03
N LEU A 102 4.03 8.32 -7.59
CA LEU A 102 5.00 8.04 -8.67
C LEU A 102 6.16 7.18 -8.19
N LEU A 103 6.79 7.58 -7.09
CA LEU A 103 7.94 6.85 -6.55
C LEU A 103 7.54 5.46 -6.05
N GLY A 104 6.32 5.34 -5.51
CA GLY A 104 5.72 4.12 -5.01
C GLY A 104 5.44 3.08 -6.08
N MET A 105 5.15 3.50 -7.32
CA MET A 105 5.02 2.57 -8.46
C MET A 105 6.32 1.82 -8.76
N ILE A 106 7.47 2.44 -8.51
CA ILE A 106 8.79 1.78 -8.66
C ILE A 106 9.09 0.97 -7.39
N ASN A 107 8.94 1.62 -6.23
CA ASN A 107 9.16 0.99 -4.94
C ASN A 107 8.39 1.75 -3.84
N PRO A 108 7.48 1.10 -3.11
CA PRO A 108 6.73 1.74 -2.00
C PRO A 108 7.63 2.42 -0.97
N LEU A 109 8.82 1.86 -0.66
CA LEU A 109 9.79 2.44 0.27
C LEU A 109 10.43 3.71 -0.27
N LEU A 110 10.64 3.82 -1.58
CA LEU A 110 11.12 5.06 -2.20
C LEU A 110 10.06 6.17 -2.12
N GLY A 111 8.78 5.82 -2.25
CA GLY A 111 7.67 6.74 -2.03
C GLY A 111 7.71 7.35 -0.62
N LEU A 112 7.71 6.50 0.41
CA LEU A 112 7.80 6.95 1.80
C LEU A 112 9.09 7.75 2.05
N GLY A 113 10.24 7.25 1.59
CA GLY A 113 11.54 7.93 1.73
C GLY A 113 11.57 9.30 1.07
N GLY A 114 10.91 9.48 -0.06
CA GLY A 114 10.82 10.77 -0.77
C GLY A 114 10.16 11.86 0.08
N VAL A 115 9.07 11.54 0.78
CA VAL A 115 8.44 12.48 1.72
C VAL A 115 9.36 12.80 2.90
N LEU A 116 10.07 11.80 3.44
CA LEU A 116 11.00 12.04 4.55
C LEU A 116 12.15 12.97 4.14
N VAL A 117 12.73 12.75 2.96
CA VAL A 117 13.80 13.61 2.43
C VAL A 117 13.27 15.02 2.19
N TYR A 118 12.08 15.16 1.60
CA TYR A 118 11.46 16.47 1.37
C TYR A 118 11.24 17.22 2.68
N LEU A 119 10.66 16.57 3.69
CA LEU A 119 10.38 17.19 4.98
C LEU A 119 11.66 17.48 5.77
N ASN A 120 12.65 16.58 5.73
CA ASN A 120 13.95 16.80 6.34
C ASN A 120 14.61 18.06 5.77
N ARG A 121 14.64 18.22 4.44
CA ARG A 121 15.25 19.38 3.78
C ARG A 121 14.47 20.66 3.99
N LYS A 122 13.13 20.63 3.81
CA LYS A 122 12.29 21.84 3.88
C LYS A 122 12.13 22.37 5.31
N LYS A 123 12.14 21.48 6.30
CA LYS A 123 11.73 21.81 7.66
C LYS A 123 12.81 21.52 8.70
N GLY A 124 13.97 20.98 8.33
CA GLY A 124 15.09 20.70 9.24
C GLY A 124 14.82 19.61 10.28
N THR A 125 13.73 18.85 10.15
CA THR A 125 13.42 17.75 11.09
C THR A 125 14.36 16.58 10.84
N ALA A 126 14.98 16.02 11.88
CA ALA A 126 15.88 14.87 11.72
C ALA A 126 15.16 13.66 11.09
N ALA A 127 15.83 13.00 10.15
CA ALA A 127 15.26 11.90 9.37
C ALA A 127 14.79 10.72 10.25
N ILE A 128 15.47 10.48 11.38
CA ILE A 128 15.11 9.42 12.32
C ILE A 128 13.77 9.67 13.03
N ASP A 129 13.45 10.93 13.32
CA ASP A 129 12.18 11.30 13.96
C ASP A 129 11.03 11.11 12.96
N LEU A 130 11.22 11.58 11.73
CA LEU A 130 10.27 11.36 10.64
C LEU A 130 10.11 9.86 10.32
N GLY A 131 11.21 9.12 10.28
CA GLY A 131 11.20 7.68 10.05
C GLY A 131 10.49 6.91 11.16
N GLY A 132 10.64 7.33 12.41
CA GLY A 132 9.89 6.78 13.53
C GLY A 132 8.39 7.01 13.42
N ALA A 133 7.97 8.20 12.95
CA ALA A 133 6.57 8.46 12.67
C ALA A 133 6.05 7.54 11.55
N MET A 134 6.80 7.36 10.46
CA MET A 134 6.39 6.41 9.41
C MET A 134 6.38 4.96 9.89
N LEU A 135 7.26 4.58 10.81
CA LEU A 135 7.24 3.26 11.43
C LEU A 135 5.97 3.07 12.27
N PHE A 136 5.55 4.09 13.01
CA PHE A 136 4.26 4.12 13.70
C PHE A 136 3.10 3.92 12.73
N LEU A 137 3.10 4.65 11.61
CA LEU A 137 2.12 4.51 10.54
C LEU A 137 2.02 3.05 10.05
N ALA A 138 3.15 2.48 9.65
CA ALA A 138 3.21 1.12 9.14
C ALA A 138 2.76 0.07 10.16
N ALA A 139 3.09 0.25 11.44
CA ALA A 139 2.65 -0.64 12.51
C ALA A 139 1.12 -0.62 12.68
N VAL A 140 0.49 0.56 12.61
CA VAL A 140 -0.98 0.68 12.72
C VAL A 140 -1.69 0.19 11.45
N ASP A 141 -1.07 0.34 10.29
CA ASP A 141 -1.59 -0.28 9.06
C ASP A 141 -1.56 -1.80 9.13
N MET A 142 -0.46 -2.36 9.66
CA MET A 142 -0.33 -3.79 9.86
C MET A 142 -1.39 -4.32 10.82
N PHE A 143 -1.72 -3.59 11.89
CA PHE A 143 -2.88 -3.89 12.73
C PHE A 143 -4.16 -4.00 11.90
N PHE A 144 -4.46 -2.95 11.14
CA PHE A 144 -5.68 -2.95 10.32
C PHE A 144 -5.75 -4.16 9.36
N PHE A 145 -4.64 -4.49 8.68
CA PHE A 145 -4.59 -5.67 7.81
C PHE A 145 -4.81 -6.99 8.57
N LEU A 146 -4.25 -7.13 9.77
CA LEU A 146 -4.47 -8.32 10.60
C LEU A 146 -5.93 -8.46 11.04
N ILE A 147 -6.63 -7.35 11.32
CA ILE A 147 -8.08 -7.37 11.56
C ILE A 147 -8.83 -7.86 10.33
N LEU A 148 -8.51 -7.36 9.13
CA LEU A 148 -9.17 -7.80 7.90
C LEU A 148 -8.95 -9.29 7.64
N ILE A 149 -7.73 -9.78 7.84
CA ILE A 149 -7.40 -11.21 7.73
C ILE A 149 -8.22 -12.03 8.73
N ALA A 150 -8.36 -11.57 9.97
CA ALA A 150 -9.20 -12.21 10.97
C ALA A 150 -10.69 -12.21 10.61
N ILE A 151 -11.19 -11.14 9.98
CA ILE A 151 -12.56 -11.09 9.45
C ILE A 151 -12.76 -12.16 8.36
N GLY A 152 -11.76 -12.37 7.51
CA GLY A 152 -11.79 -13.42 6.48
C GLY A 152 -12.03 -14.83 7.00
N LEU A 153 -11.62 -15.13 8.25
CA LEU A 153 -11.87 -16.43 8.88
C LEU A 153 -13.37 -16.75 9.04
N PHE A 154 -14.21 -15.75 9.30
CA PHE A 154 -15.64 -15.97 9.50
C PHE A 154 -16.39 -16.40 8.24
N TYR A 155 -15.78 -16.21 7.07
CA TYR A 155 -16.38 -16.55 5.77
C TYR A 155 -15.77 -17.80 5.13
N LEU A 156 -14.92 -18.54 5.88
CA LEU A 156 -14.31 -19.77 5.41
C LEU A 156 -15.33 -20.88 5.16
N ASP A 157 -16.32 -21.02 6.04
CA ASP A 157 -17.34 -22.07 5.96
C ASP A 157 -18.33 -21.86 4.80
N GLU A 158 -18.35 -20.65 4.22
CA GLU A 158 -19.18 -20.30 3.08
C GLU A 158 -18.50 -20.52 1.72
N LEU A 159 -17.22 -20.87 1.72
CA LEU A 159 -16.54 -21.30 0.49
C LEU A 159 -17.15 -22.64 0.02
N PRO A 160 -17.24 -22.91 -1.30
CA PRO A 160 -17.77 -24.14 -1.85
C PRO A 160 -17.22 -25.34 -1.10
N GLN A 161 -18.14 -26.20 -0.63
CA GLN A 161 -17.78 -27.47 0.00
C GLN A 161 -17.16 -28.37 -1.07
N GLY A 162 -15.85 -28.24 -1.21
CA GLY A 162 -15.08 -28.88 -2.27
C GLY A 162 -13.60 -28.75 -1.98
N GLU A 163 -13.06 -27.54 -1.89
CA GLU A 163 -11.60 -27.37 -1.84
C GLU A 163 -11.22 -25.96 -1.37
N VAL A 164 -11.60 -25.56 -0.14
CA VAL A 164 -10.77 -24.51 0.48
C VAL A 164 -9.42 -25.14 0.69
N PRO A 165 -8.34 -24.68 0.03
CA PRO A 165 -7.05 -25.32 0.19
C PRO A 165 -6.74 -25.32 1.67
N ALA A 166 -6.45 -26.49 2.27
CA ALA A 166 -6.12 -26.56 3.70
C ALA A 166 -4.99 -25.58 4.06
N ALA A 167 -4.15 -25.26 3.08
CA ALA A 167 -3.15 -24.20 3.13
C ALA A 167 -3.73 -22.79 3.36
N ALA A 168 -4.83 -22.40 2.71
CA ALA A 168 -5.48 -21.11 2.88
C ALA A 168 -6.12 -20.97 4.28
N VAL A 169 -6.83 -22.00 4.73
CA VAL A 169 -7.37 -22.05 6.12
C VAL A 169 -6.22 -21.94 7.11
N ARG A 170 -5.18 -22.77 6.97
CA ARG A 170 -4.00 -22.74 7.85
C ARG A 170 -3.31 -21.38 7.83
N PHE A 171 -3.17 -20.78 6.65
CA PHE A 171 -2.56 -19.46 6.50
C PHE A 171 -3.37 -18.39 7.24
N LEU A 172 -4.68 -18.34 7.03
CA LEU A 172 -5.56 -17.40 7.71
C LEU A 172 -5.54 -17.61 9.23
N SER A 173 -5.68 -18.85 9.71
CA SER A 173 -5.68 -19.16 11.14
C SER A 173 -4.35 -18.80 11.80
N VAL A 174 -3.22 -19.18 11.20
CA VAL A 174 -1.88 -18.84 11.71
C VAL A 174 -1.68 -17.33 11.70
N SER A 175 -2.07 -16.65 10.62
CA SER A 175 -1.93 -15.18 10.51
C SER A 175 -2.77 -14.45 11.56
N THR A 176 -3.98 -14.93 11.84
CA THR A 176 -4.84 -14.38 12.90
C THR A 176 -4.25 -14.62 14.29
N LEU A 177 -3.75 -15.83 14.59
CA LEU A 177 -3.11 -16.11 15.87
C LEU A 177 -1.86 -15.26 16.09
N LEU A 178 -1.01 -15.14 15.06
CA LEU A 178 0.14 -14.24 15.08
C LEU A 178 -0.30 -12.78 15.24
N GLY A 179 -1.40 -12.39 14.59
CA GLY A 179 -1.98 -11.07 14.74
C GLY A 179 -2.43 -10.78 16.17
N ILE A 180 -3.18 -11.69 16.79
CA ILE A 180 -3.60 -11.59 18.20
C ILE A 180 -2.38 -11.48 19.12
N GLY A 181 -1.37 -12.33 18.92
CA GLY A 181 -0.12 -12.27 19.68
C GLY A 181 0.61 -10.94 19.50
N PHE A 182 0.69 -10.44 18.27
CA PHE A 182 1.28 -9.14 17.94
C PHE A 182 0.52 -7.98 18.61
N TYR A 183 -0.81 -8.00 18.58
CA TYR A 183 -1.67 -7.03 19.28
C TYR A 183 -1.48 -7.06 20.79
N ALA A 184 -1.47 -8.25 21.39
CA ALA A 184 -1.28 -8.42 22.82
C ALA A 184 0.10 -7.92 23.26
N TYR A 185 1.16 -8.35 22.55
CA TYR A 185 2.51 -7.84 22.75
C TYR A 185 2.54 -6.32 22.65
N PHE A 186 1.96 -5.75 21.59
CA PHE A 186 2.01 -4.31 21.36
C PHE A 186 1.26 -3.52 22.43
N TYR A 187 0.07 -3.96 22.81
CA TYR A 187 -0.72 -3.34 23.88
C TYR A 187 0.03 -3.41 25.22
N LEU A 188 0.56 -4.58 25.59
CA LEU A 188 1.27 -4.76 26.85
C LEU A 188 2.57 -3.96 26.87
N PHE A 189 3.36 -4.02 25.79
CA PHE A 189 4.68 -3.39 25.72
C PHE A 189 4.60 -1.87 25.52
N TRP A 190 3.78 -1.37 24.60
CA TRP A 190 3.77 0.06 24.28
C TRP A 190 2.74 0.86 25.07
N ILE A 191 1.57 0.29 25.37
CA ILE A 191 0.48 1.01 26.05
C ILE A 191 0.57 0.81 27.57
N ARG A 192 0.62 -0.45 28.03
CA ARG A 192 0.72 -0.77 29.47
C ARG A 192 2.12 -0.67 30.04
N LYS A 193 3.13 -0.45 29.18
CA LYS A 193 4.55 -0.33 29.54
C LYS A 193 5.11 -1.54 30.30
N PHE A 194 4.51 -2.72 30.13
CA PHE A 194 5.00 -3.97 30.72
C PHE A 194 6.44 -4.23 30.31
N ASP A 195 7.29 -4.64 31.24
CA ASP A 195 8.70 -4.88 30.98
C ASP A 195 8.92 -6.33 30.56
N PHE A 196 9.38 -6.54 29.33
CA PHE A 196 9.78 -7.85 28.81
C PHE A 196 11.31 -8.06 28.91
N GLY A 197 11.98 -7.35 29.83
CA GLY A 197 13.40 -7.48 30.10
C GLY A 197 14.25 -6.93 28.95
N VAL A 198 14.90 -7.82 28.20
CA VAL A 198 15.81 -7.43 27.11
C VAL A 198 15.13 -6.49 26.13
N LEU A 199 13.87 -6.77 25.75
CA LEU A 199 13.09 -5.96 24.80
C LEU A 199 12.92 -4.49 25.21
N GLY A 200 13.15 -4.14 26.48
CA GLY A 200 13.15 -2.76 26.96
C GLY A 200 14.08 -1.83 26.18
N PHE A 201 15.15 -2.36 25.56
CA PHE A 201 16.07 -1.59 24.70
C PHE A 201 15.34 -0.86 23.56
N GLN A 202 14.25 -1.43 23.03
CA GLN A 202 13.50 -0.83 21.92
C GLN A 202 12.91 0.54 22.30
N ARG A 203 12.57 0.77 23.57
CA ARG A 203 12.04 2.07 24.04
C ARG A 203 13.10 3.17 24.06
N GLN A 204 14.38 2.80 24.08
CA GLN A 204 15.51 3.73 24.08
C GLN A 204 15.94 4.12 22.66
N VAL A 205 15.57 3.30 21.67
CA VAL A 205 15.88 3.56 20.26
C VAL A 205 15.00 4.71 19.76
N LYS A 206 15.64 5.78 19.26
CA LYS A 206 14.99 7.02 18.84
C LYS A 206 13.89 6.82 17.78
N ALA A 207 14.04 5.84 16.88
CA ALA A 207 13.02 5.50 15.88
C ALA A 207 11.68 5.06 16.51
N PHE A 208 11.68 4.54 17.74
CA PHE A 208 10.46 4.14 18.43
C PHE A 208 9.88 5.24 19.34
N ALA A 209 10.44 6.45 19.32
CA ALA A 209 9.95 7.56 20.14
C ALA A 209 8.44 7.82 19.97
N PRO A 210 7.84 7.77 18.76
CA PRO A 210 6.38 7.92 18.62
C PRO A 210 5.57 6.89 19.42
N PHE A 211 6.04 5.65 19.51
CA PHE A 211 5.37 4.58 20.27
C PHE A 211 5.46 4.78 21.78
N THR A 212 6.50 5.46 22.28
CA THR A 212 6.65 5.72 23.71
C THR A 212 5.68 6.80 24.19
N VAL A 213 5.45 7.83 23.37
CA VAL A 213 4.56 8.96 23.68
C VAL A 213 3.10 8.77 23.23
N ALA A 214 2.85 7.86 22.29
CA ALA A 214 1.51 7.60 21.77
C ALA A 214 0.56 7.05 22.85
N ARG A 215 -0.56 7.76 23.01
CA ARG A 215 -1.73 7.34 23.81
C ARG A 215 -2.71 6.52 22.98
N LEU A 216 -3.57 5.73 23.63
CA LEU A 216 -4.57 4.87 22.99
C LEU A 216 -5.46 5.59 21.97
N TRP A 217 -5.82 6.85 22.22
CA TRP A 217 -6.65 7.63 21.29
C TRP A 217 -5.96 7.90 19.94
N HIS A 218 -4.63 8.03 19.90
CA HIS A 218 -3.90 8.22 18.63
C HIS A 218 -4.09 6.99 17.74
N TYR A 219 -4.02 5.80 18.32
CA TYR A 219 -4.30 4.54 17.63
C TYR A 219 -5.75 4.46 17.20
N GLY A 220 -6.71 4.73 18.10
CA GLY A 220 -8.13 4.66 17.78
C GLY A 220 -8.54 5.63 16.67
N LEU A 221 -8.09 6.88 16.73
CA LEU A 221 -8.40 7.90 15.73
C LEU A 221 -7.71 7.59 14.38
N TYR A 222 -6.46 7.13 14.40
CA TYR A 222 -5.78 6.72 13.18
C TYR A 222 -6.45 5.49 12.54
N LEU A 223 -6.80 4.48 13.36
CA LEU A 223 -7.55 3.31 12.91
C LEU A 223 -8.89 3.72 12.31
N LEU A 224 -9.60 4.70 12.87
CA LEU A 224 -10.85 5.20 12.30
C LEU A 224 -10.63 5.79 10.89
N VAL A 225 -9.62 6.65 10.72
CA VAL A 225 -9.26 7.20 9.40
C VAL A 225 -8.92 6.07 8.42
N ARG A 226 -8.17 5.06 8.87
CA ARG A 226 -7.83 3.89 8.06
C ARG A 226 -9.04 3.04 7.73
N THR A 227 -9.98 2.86 8.65
CA THR A 227 -11.24 2.18 8.38
C THR A 227 -11.97 2.85 7.23
N VAL A 228 -12.11 4.18 7.24
CA VAL A 228 -12.75 4.91 6.13
C VAL A 228 -11.96 4.74 4.83
N PHE A 229 -10.63 4.82 4.88
CA PHE A 229 -9.75 4.62 3.73
C PHE A 229 -9.95 3.25 3.08
N PHE A 230 -9.88 2.18 3.88
CA PHE A 230 -9.97 0.81 3.38
C PHE A 230 -11.40 0.42 3.03
N LEU A 231 -12.41 0.86 3.79
CA LEU A 231 -13.81 0.68 3.39
C LEU A 231 -14.06 1.33 2.04
N ASN A 232 -13.57 2.56 1.82
CA ASN A 232 -13.68 3.20 0.52
C ASN A 232 -13.00 2.38 -0.60
N PHE A 233 -11.78 1.89 -0.35
CA PHE A 233 -11.03 1.03 -1.28
C PHE A 233 -11.82 -0.23 -1.65
N PHE A 234 -12.28 -0.99 -0.65
CA PHE A 234 -12.97 -2.27 -0.86
C PHE A 234 -14.38 -2.08 -1.41
N VAL A 235 -15.16 -1.14 -0.88
CA VAL A 235 -16.52 -0.86 -1.38
C VAL A 235 -16.46 -0.37 -2.82
N ARG A 236 -15.53 0.53 -3.17
CA ARG A 236 -15.35 0.93 -4.57
C ARG A 236 -15.13 -0.29 -5.47
N GLN A 237 -14.15 -1.13 -5.14
CA GLN A 237 -13.78 -2.27 -5.97
C GLN A 237 -14.96 -3.27 -6.09
N TYR A 238 -15.76 -3.42 -5.03
CA TYR A 238 -17.01 -4.18 -5.05
C TYR A 238 -18.05 -3.58 -6.00
N LEU A 239 -18.27 -2.27 -5.93
CA LEU A 239 -19.22 -1.58 -6.81
C LEU A 239 -18.79 -1.64 -8.29
N VAL A 240 -17.49 -1.51 -8.58
CA VAL A 240 -16.96 -1.68 -9.94
C VAL A 240 -17.22 -3.10 -10.43
N MET A 241 -16.91 -4.10 -9.62
CA MET A 241 -17.15 -5.50 -9.95
C MET A 241 -18.65 -5.76 -10.24
N ARG A 242 -19.54 -5.22 -9.39
CA ARG A 242 -20.99 -5.40 -9.52
C ARG A 242 -21.59 -4.66 -10.71
N TYR A 243 -21.25 -3.39 -10.91
CA TYR A 243 -21.93 -2.51 -11.87
C TYR A 243 -21.20 -2.36 -13.20
N CYS A 244 -19.88 -2.54 -13.26
CA CYS A 244 -19.11 -2.46 -14.51
C CYS A 244 -18.83 -3.83 -15.13
N PHE A 245 -18.69 -4.86 -14.30
CA PHE A 245 -18.38 -6.23 -14.74
C PHE A 245 -19.54 -7.20 -14.53
N GLN A 246 -20.66 -6.75 -13.96
CA GLN A 246 -21.88 -7.55 -13.73
C GLN A 246 -21.63 -8.84 -12.93
N VAL A 247 -20.60 -8.85 -12.10
CA VAL A 247 -20.29 -9.98 -11.22
C VAL A 247 -21.16 -9.89 -9.99
N ASP A 248 -22.00 -10.90 -9.77
CA ASP A 248 -22.78 -11.05 -8.54
C ASP A 248 -21.98 -11.85 -7.53
N PHE A 249 -21.30 -11.16 -6.61
CA PHE A 249 -20.55 -11.79 -5.55
C PHE A 249 -21.11 -11.35 -4.20
N PRO A 250 -21.40 -12.25 -3.26
CA PRO A 250 -21.89 -11.86 -1.95
C PRO A 250 -20.91 -10.92 -1.24
N PHE A 251 -21.40 -9.77 -0.76
CA PHE A 251 -20.58 -8.73 -0.14
C PHE A 251 -19.73 -9.24 1.04
N GLY A 252 -20.29 -10.10 1.90
CA GLY A 252 -19.56 -10.68 3.04
C GLY A 252 -18.34 -11.49 2.58
N ARG A 253 -18.51 -12.37 1.59
CA ARG A 253 -17.41 -13.15 1.01
C ARG A 253 -16.37 -12.27 0.33
N TYR A 254 -16.82 -11.24 -0.39
CA TYR A 254 -15.93 -10.27 -1.02
C TYR A 254 -15.03 -9.63 0.03
N PHE A 255 -15.61 -9.17 1.15
CA PHE A 255 -14.88 -8.52 2.23
C PHE A 255 -13.91 -9.46 2.97
N GLY A 256 -14.17 -10.77 3.01
CA GLY A 256 -13.26 -11.75 3.61
C GLY A 256 -12.08 -12.13 2.69
N LEU A 257 -12.34 -12.36 1.41
CA LEU A 257 -11.36 -12.97 0.49
C LEU A 257 -10.54 -11.95 -0.30
N VAL A 258 -11.16 -10.83 -0.70
CA VAL A 258 -10.48 -9.84 -1.55
C VAL A 258 -9.32 -9.14 -0.84
N PRO A 259 -9.38 -8.77 0.46
CA PRO A 259 -8.21 -8.27 1.16
C PRO A 259 -7.04 -9.24 1.13
N LEU A 260 -7.30 -10.54 1.31
CA LEU A 260 -6.29 -11.58 1.25
C LEU A 260 -5.69 -11.71 -0.16
N ALA A 261 -6.55 -11.81 -1.17
CA ALA A 261 -6.12 -11.89 -2.57
C ALA A 261 -5.30 -10.66 -2.99
N ASN A 262 -5.71 -9.45 -2.56
CA ASN A 262 -4.95 -8.23 -2.82
C ASN A 262 -3.62 -8.19 -2.06
N ALA A 263 -3.57 -8.69 -0.82
CA ALA A 263 -2.32 -8.76 -0.06
C ALA A 263 -1.31 -9.72 -0.70
N LEU A 264 -1.76 -10.89 -1.15
CA LEU A 264 -0.92 -11.86 -1.86
C LEU A 264 -0.54 -11.36 -3.27
N GLY A 265 -1.47 -10.70 -3.98
CA GLY A 265 -1.23 -10.11 -5.28
C GLY A 265 -0.25 -8.94 -5.24
N ALA A 266 -0.19 -8.21 -4.13
CA ALA A 266 0.72 -7.09 -3.90
C ALA A 266 2.14 -7.50 -3.48
N LEU A 267 2.46 -8.80 -3.40
CA LEU A 267 3.82 -9.25 -3.16
C LEU A 267 4.77 -8.67 -4.23
N PRO A 268 5.99 -8.24 -3.87
CA PRO A 268 6.93 -7.56 -4.77
C PRO A 268 7.62 -8.53 -5.75
N VAL A 269 6.85 -9.46 -6.32
CA VAL A 269 7.26 -10.40 -7.36
C VAL A 269 6.92 -9.87 -8.76
N SER A 270 6.10 -8.81 -8.84
CA SER A 270 5.59 -8.24 -10.07
C SER A 270 5.51 -6.71 -9.98
N VAL A 271 5.54 -6.03 -11.13
CA VAL A 271 5.41 -4.57 -11.24
C VAL A 271 3.95 -4.17 -11.12
N ALA A 272 3.65 -3.28 -10.16
CA ALA A 272 2.30 -2.77 -9.90
C ALA A 272 1.21 -3.85 -9.76
N GLY A 273 1.58 -5.08 -9.38
CA GLY A 273 0.67 -6.21 -9.26
C GLY A 273 0.27 -6.87 -10.59
N TYR A 274 0.83 -6.44 -11.74
CA TYR A 274 0.54 -7.05 -13.03
C TYR A 274 1.11 -8.47 -13.10
N GLY A 275 0.25 -9.42 -13.39
CA GLY A 275 0.55 -10.85 -13.39
C GLY A 275 0.20 -11.49 -12.05
N SER A 276 0.79 -11.04 -10.94
CA SER A 276 0.55 -11.66 -9.62
C SER A 276 -0.90 -11.52 -9.16
N THR A 277 -1.50 -10.33 -9.30
CA THR A 277 -2.91 -10.13 -8.93
C THR A 277 -3.83 -10.99 -9.80
N GLN A 278 -3.57 -11.09 -11.11
CA GLN A 278 -4.35 -11.93 -12.03
C GLN A 278 -4.30 -13.40 -11.61
N VAL A 279 -3.10 -13.93 -11.36
CA VAL A 279 -2.90 -15.32 -10.94
C VAL A 279 -3.59 -15.59 -9.60
N VAL A 280 -3.35 -14.74 -8.59
CA VAL A 280 -3.95 -14.91 -7.27
C VAL A 280 -5.48 -14.85 -7.35
N TRP A 281 -6.03 -13.90 -8.11
CA TRP A 281 -7.49 -13.81 -8.25
C TRP A 281 -8.09 -14.99 -9.02
N LEU A 282 -7.40 -15.54 -10.02
CA LEU A 282 -7.84 -16.77 -10.67
C LEU A 282 -7.88 -17.93 -9.67
N GLU A 283 -6.84 -18.13 -8.87
CA GLU A 283 -6.84 -19.21 -7.87
C GLU A 283 -7.92 -19.03 -6.79
N PHE A 284 -8.20 -17.80 -6.37
CA PHE A 284 -9.18 -17.54 -5.32
C PHE A 284 -10.62 -17.50 -5.82
N PHE A 285 -10.85 -17.10 -7.08
CA PHE A 285 -12.19 -16.74 -7.55
C PHE A 285 -12.66 -17.47 -8.80
N ARG A 286 -11.85 -18.31 -9.47
CA ARG A 286 -12.24 -19.02 -10.71
C ARG A 286 -13.51 -19.88 -10.58
N GLU A 287 -13.79 -20.38 -9.38
CA GLU A 287 -14.99 -21.18 -9.10
C GLU A 287 -16.29 -20.35 -9.07
N TYR A 288 -16.17 -19.03 -8.90
CA TYR A 288 -17.32 -18.14 -8.76
C TYR A 288 -17.53 -17.24 -9.97
N VAL A 289 -16.45 -16.93 -10.69
CA VAL A 289 -16.46 -15.96 -11.78
C VAL A 289 -15.64 -16.51 -12.94
N ASN A 290 -16.16 -16.37 -14.16
CA ASN A 290 -15.49 -16.82 -15.37
C ASN A 290 -14.09 -16.18 -15.50
N GLU A 291 -13.09 -16.98 -15.88
CA GLU A 291 -11.67 -16.57 -15.91
C GLU A 291 -11.38 -15.35 -16.78
N PRO A 292 -11.90 -15.22 -18.03
CA PRO A 292 -11.70 -14.02 -18.83
C PRO A 292 -12.27 -12.75 -18.18
N LEU A 293 -13.37 -12.90 -17.43
CA LEU A 293 -13.99 -11.79 -16.70
C LEU A 293 -13.13 -11.36 -15.51
N LEU A 294 -12.57 -12.32 -14.76
CA LEU A 294 -11.62 -12.05 -13.66
C LEU A 294 -10.35 -11.38 -14.14
N VAL A 295 -9.78 -11.86 -15.25
CA VAL A 295 -8.58 -11.26 -15.85
C VAL A 295 -8.87 -9.83 -16.32
N ALA A 296 -9.98 -9.61 -17.03
CA ALA A 296 -10.38 -8.27 -17.46
C ALA A 296 -10.60 -7.33 -16.27
N LEU A 297 -11.33 -7.77 -15.24
CA LEU A 297 -11.58 -7.01 -14.01
C LEU A 297 -10.26 -6.58 -13.35
N THR A 298 -9.39 -7.54 -13.04
CA THR A 298 -8.14 -7.25 -12.32
C THR A 298 -7.17 -6.39 -13.15
N LEU A 299 -7.12 -6.57 -14.47
CA LEU A 299 -6.33 -5.72 -15.36
C LEU A 299 -6.87 -4.29 -15.42
N THR A 300 -8.19 -4.12 -15.48
CA THR A 300 -8.83 -2.80 -15.42
C THR A 300 -8.53 -2.12 -14.09
N LEU A 301 -8.66 -2.83 -12.97
CA LEU A 301 -8.38 -2.29 -11.65
C LEU A 301 -6.91 -1.87 -11.52
N ASN A 302 -5.94 -2.74 -11.84
CA ASN A 302 -4.51 -2.42 -11.79
C ASN A 302 -4.14 -1.24 -12.70
N SER A 303 -4.73 -1.19 -13.90
CA SER A 303 -4.47 -0.10 -14.85
C SER A 303 -5.04 1.22 -14.38
N ALA A 304 -6.23 1.21 -13.80
CA ALA A 304 -6.85 2.41 -13.26
C ALA A 304 -6.15 2.89 -11.98
N TYR A 305 -5.61 1.98 -11.15
CA TYR A 305 -4.73 2.34 -10.03
C TYR A 305 -3.44 2.99 -10.52
N THR A 306 -2.78 2.37 -11.50
CA THR A 306 -1.53 2.85 -12.09
C THR A 306 -1.71 4.22 -12.74
N MET A 307 -2.79 4.41 -13.50
CA MET A 307 -3.13 5.68 -14.13
C MET A 307 -3.39 6.77 -13.08
N ASN A 308 -4.14 6.47 -12.02
CA ASN A 308 -4.39 7.44 -10.95
C ASN A 308 -3.11 7.81 -10.21
N ALA A 309 -2.26 6.83 -9.90
CA ALA A 309 -0.97 7.09 -9.25
C ALA A 309 -0.07 7.99 -10.10
N LEU A 310 -0.05 7.76 -11.42
CA LEU A 310 0.64 8.60 -12.39
C LEU A 310 0.09 10.03 -12.39
N ILE A 311 -1.23 10.20 -12.53
CA ILE A 311 -1.88 11.52 -12.55
C ILE A 311 -1.63 12.28 -11.26
N ILE A 312 -1.94 11.68 -10.11
CA ILE A 312 -1.80 12.30 -8.79
C ILE A 312 -0.35 12.70 -8.56
N GLY A 313 0.59 11.78 -8.80
CA GLY A 313 1.97 12.09 -8.50
C GLY A 313 2.64 13.05 -9.49
N LEU A 314 2.21 13.12 -10.75
CA LEU A 314 2.64 14.18 -11.67
C LEU A 314 2.17 15.57 -11.20
N ILE A 315 0.91 15.67 -10.75
CA ILE A 315 0.38 16.91 -10.16
C ILE A 315 1.17 17.27 -8.89
N GLY A 316 1.47 16.28 -8.05
CA GLY A 316 2.30 16.45 -6.86
C GLY A 316 3.70 16.96 -7.17
N LEU A 317 4.35 16.38 -8.18
CA LEU A 317 5.68 16.79 -8.62
C LEU A 317 5.67 18.22 -9.17
N ALA A 318 4.68 18.58 -9.98
CA ALA A 318 4.51 19.95 -10.48
C ALA A 318 4.36 20.96 -9.33
N LYS A 319 3.59 20.62 -8.29
CA LYS A 319 3.45 21.45 -7.08
C LYS A 319 4.77 21.61 -6.33
N ILE A 320 5.54 20.54 -6.16
CA ILE A 320 6.84 20.60 -5.49
C ILE A 320 7.81 21.48 -6.29
N ALA A 321 7.87 21.30 -7.60
CA ALA A 321 8.71 22.12 -8.48
C ALA A 321 8.35 23.61 -8.38
N TRP A 322 7.04 23.91 -8.35
CA TRP A 322 6.56 25.28 -8.13
C TRP A 322 7.01 25.84 -6.78
N ASP A 323 6.87 25.08 -5.68
CA ASP A 323 7.29 25.53 -4.35
C ASP A 323 8.79 25.81 -4.26
N VAL A 324 9.61 24.96 -4.89
CA VAL A 324 11.06 25.15 -4.94
C VAL A 324 11.42 26.40 -5.74
N HIS A 325 10.77 26.60 -6.88
CA HIS A 325 10.97 27.79 -7.72
C HIS A 325 10.62 29.09 -6.98
N GLN A 326 9.50 29.10 -6.25
CA GLN A 326 9.10 30.27 -5.45
C GLN A 326 10.06 30.54 -4.29
N ALA A 327 10.57 29.49 -3.63
CA ALA A 327 11.56 29.64 -2.56
C ALA A 327 12.87 30.27 -3.08
N HIS A 328 13.34 29.88 -4.26
CA HIS A 328 14.52 30.49 -4.88
C HIS A 328 14.30 31.95 -5.27
N LYS A 329 13.12 32.31 -5.79
CA LYS A 329 12.78 33.70 -6.11
C LYS A 329 12.68 34.59 -4.86
N GLY A 330 12.10 34.07 -3.77
CA GLY A 330 11.96 34.80 -2.52
C GLY A 330 13.28 35.01 -1.76
N ALA A 331 14.30 34.18 -2.00
CA ALA A 331 15.63 34.33 -1.41
C ALA A 331 16.55 35.29 -2.19
N ALA A 332 16.10 35.82 -3.33
CA ALA A 332 16.84 36.74 -4.19
C ALA A 332 16.42 38.21 -4.03
N ILE A 333 15.63 38.53 -2.99
CA ILE A 333 15.19 39.88 -2.58
C ILE A 333 15.72 40.13 -1.17
#